data_AF-A0A958ZCW5-F1
#
_entry.id   AF-A0A958ZCW5-F1
#
_cell.length_a   1.000
_cell.length_b   1.000
_cell.length_c   1.000
_cell.angle_alpha   90.00
_cell.angle_beta   90.00
_cell.angle_gamma   90.00
#
_symmetry.space_group_name_H-M   'P 1'
#
loop_
_entity.id
_entity.type
_entity.pdbx_description
1 polymer ?
#
loop_
_entity_poly.entity_id
_entity_poly.type
_entity_poly.pdbx_seq_one_letter_code
_entity_poly.pdbx_strand_id
1 'polypeptide(L)'
;MKLKFKMTAFLALLLLITGGTMQAQNCKEQAENKGLWERNKDTRPLGWETVATRKYTKQITAVVDSIGALFIKSYPVPFGSKVDWNRVLQPADSVTIPDYQLASYLYSAYVLAYRCTDNKITADGETPITIKASVNDYFRSGYEPCIAINKSLHESLFLLPPQQFTIKGYPGFASIADGWSERIVNMRYTVLVHKEGMLPYTPVSIREYFNLMRQVADAEERKEKASLEGLKKMSMNIDEGLSKITSQYKNIRDNIARQEQINASKLEKAAILPSVDVSLSPFRNSDTEARLFTSVNRGYQLVRPNPDYIDKNREKWKPQYIWVSWTVNRNNSPYYGKLTAKLDTMMRTEFDFEKLGEMLIK
;
A
#
# COMPACT_ATOMS: atom_id res chain seq x y z
N MET A 1 68.57 -2.15 -33.19
CA MET A 1 68.10 -3.09 -32.14
C MET A 1 67.17 -2.47 -31.07
N LYS A 2 66.58 -1.27 -31.27
CA LYS A 2 65.72 -0.61 -30.25
C LYS A 2 64.22 -0.46 -30.60
N LEU A 3 63.80 -0.86 -31.80
CA LEU A 3 62.41 -0.65 -32.26
C LEU A 3 61.47 -1.84 -31.97
N LYS A 4 62.00 -3.07 -31.90
CA LYS A 4 61.18 -4.28 -31.66
C LYS A 4 60.67 -4.42 -30.22
N PHE A 5 61.30 -3.77 -29.24
CA PHE A 5 60.90 -3.88 -27.83
C PHE A 5 59.70 -2.98 -27.44
N LYS A 6 59.47 -1.89 -28.17
CA LYS A 6 58.35 -0.96 -27.87
C LYS A 6 57.00 -1.45 -28.41
N MET A 7 56.99 -2.23 -29.49
CA MET A 7 55.74 -2.73 -30.09
C MET A 7 55.11 -3.85 -29.27
N THR A 8 55.91 -4.72 -28.65
CA THR A 8 55.42 -5.83 -27.80
C THR A 8 54.83 -5.32 -26.49
N ALA A 9 55.41 -4.28 -25.90
CA ALA A 9 54.87 -3.64 -24.70
C ALA A 9 53.54 -2.92 -24.99
N PHE A 10 53.39 -2.29 -26.16
CA PHE A 10 52.14 -1.63 -26.57
C PHE A 10 51.03 -2.64 -26.88
N LEU A 11 51.36 -3.78 -27.51
CA LEU A 11 50.40 -4.86 -27.78
C LEU A 11 49.93 -5.56 -26.48
N ALA A 12 50.84 -5.79 -25.53
CA ALA A 12 50.49 -6.36 -24.22
C ALA A 12 49.62 -5.39 -23.39
N LEU A 13 49.88 -4.08 -23.48
CA LEU A 13 49.06 -3.06 -22.82
C LEU A 13 47.66 -2.96 -23.46
N LEU A 14 47.54 -3.08 -24.79
CA LEU A 14 46.24 -3.14 -25.48
C LEU A 14 45.44 -4.40 -25.13
N LEU A 15 46.09 -5.55 -24.98
CA LEU A 15 45.45 -6.81 -24.55
C LEU A 15 45.01 -6.77 -23.06
N LEU A 16 45.75 -6.08 -22.20
CA LEU A 16 45.39 -5.85 -20.80
C LEU A 16 44.20 -4.89 -20.66
N ILE A 17 44.10 -3.88 -21.53
CA ILE A 17 42.99 -2.91 -21.53
C ILE A 17 41.70 -3.53 -22.13
N THR A 18 41.80 -4.45 -23.10
CA THR A 18 40.63 -5.15 -23.67
C THR A 18 40.19 -6.37 -22.86
N GLY A 19 41.10 -7.06 -22.16
CA GLY A 19 40.77 -8.19 -21.30
C GLY A 19 39.96 -7.81 -20.06
N GLY A 20 40.23 -6.64 -19.47
CA GLY A 20 39.50 -6.15 -18.28
C GLY A 20 38.05 -5.75 -18.56
N THR A 21 37.76 -5.21 -19.76
CA THR A 21 36.40 -4.77 -20.13
C THR A 21 35.49 -5.94 -20.53
N MET A 22 36.03 -6.99 -21.19
CA MET A 22 35.25 -8.18 -21.54
C MET A 22 34.83 -9.01 -20.31
N GLN A 23 35.66 -9.10 -19.26
CA GLN A 23 35.30 -9.82 -18.02
C GLN A 23 34.20 -9.09 -17.22
N ALA A 24 34.28 -7.76 -17.09
CA ALA A 24 33.28 -6.97 -16.38
C ALA A 24 31.91 -7.01 -17.08
N GLN A 25 31.89 -7.03 -18.42
CA GLN A 25 30.65 -7.14 -19.20
C GLN A 25 29.98 -8.51 -19.01
N ASN A 26 30.77 -9.60 -18.97
CA ASN A 26 30.28 -10.95 -18.69
C ASN A 26 29.68 -11.07 -17.27
N CYS A 27 30.33 -10.49 -16.26
CA CYS A 27 29.83 -10.52 -14.88
C CYS A 27 28.48 -9.79 -14.71
N LYS A 28 28.28 -8.66 -15.40
CA LYS A 28 27.01 -7.92 -15.36
C LYS A 28 25.86 -8.70 -16.02
N GLU A 29 26.13 -9.34 -17.16
CA GLU A 29 25.15 -10.18 -17.85
C GLU A 29 24.80 -11.43 -17.03
N GLN A 30 25.79 -12.06 -16.39
CA GLN A 30 25.56 -13.16 -15.46
C GLN A 30 24.71 -12.72 -14.26
N ALA A 31 24.94 -11.52 -13.72
CA ALA A 31 24.11 -10.97 -12.64
C ALA A 31 22.66 -10.75 -13.09
N GLU A 32 22.43 -10.22 -14.30
CA GLU A 32 21.08 -10.03 -14.88
C GLU A 32 20.33 -11.37 -15.08
N ASN A 33 21.03 -12.45 -15.41
CA ASN A 33 20.42 -13.77 -15.64
C ASN A 33 20.33 -14.66 -14.38
N LYS A 34 20.86 -14.20 -13.24
CA LYS A 34 20.80 -14.93 -11.99
C LYS A 34 19.48 -14.65 -11.26
N GLY A 35 18.82 -15.71 -10.82
CA GLY A 35 17.63 -15.64 -9.99
C GLY A 35 17.66 -16.69 -8.88
N LEU A 36 17.27 -16.30 -7.67
CA LEU A 36 17.17 -17.21 -6.53
C LEU A 36 15.95 -16.86 -5.68
N TRP A 37 15.22 -17.88 -5.24
CA TRP A 37 14.26 -17.76 -4.15
C TRP A 37 14.87 -18.31 -2.88
N GLU A 38 14.82 -17.54 -1.80
CA GLU A 38 15.31 -17.97 -0.50
C GLU A 38 14.25 -17.69 0.58
N ARG A 39 13.97 -18.70 1.39
CA ARG A 39 13.04 -18.58 2.50
C ARG A 39 13.78 -18.14 3.75
N ASN A 40 13.42 -16.97 4.26
CA ASN A 40 13.88 -16.43 5.52
C ASN A 40 13.04 -16.92 6.72
N LYS A 41 13.53 -16.62 7.93
CA LYS A 41 12.81 -16.93 9.17
C LYS A 41 11.46 -16.20 9.22
N ASP A 42 10.47 -16.89 9.76
CA ASP A 42 9.13 -16.34 9.96
C ASP A 42 9.21 -15.10 10.89
N THR A 43 8.47 -14.05 10.57
CA THR A 43 8.33 -12.86 11.41
C THR A 43 7.05 -12.96 12.22
N ARG A 44 7.15 -12.81 13.55
CA ARG A 44 6.00 -12.86 14.46
C ARG A 44 6.03 -11.67 15.42
N PRO A 45 5.00 -10.80 15.40
CA PRO A 45 4.83 -9.79 16.43
C PRO A 45 4.32 -10.48 17.71
N LEU A 46 5.26 -10.95 18.53
CA LEU A 46 4.97 -11.65 19.78
C LEU A 46 4.04 -10.81 20.65
N GLY A 47 2.90 -11.39 21.02
CA GLY A 47 1.94 -10.80 21.98
C GLY A 47 0.80 -9.98 21.37
N TRP A 48 0.78 -9.76 20.06
CA TRP A 48 -0.23 -8.92 19.38
C TRP A 48 -1.15 -9.74 18.46
N GLU A 49 -1.04 -11.07 18.54
CA GLU A 49 -1.76 -12.01 17.70
C GLU A 49 -3.18 -12.26 18.24
N THR A 50 -4.17 -12.39 17.34
CA THR A 50 -5.52 -12.80 17.73
C THR A 50 -5.53 -14.24 18.27
N VAL A 51 -6.59 -14.60 19.00
CA VAL A 51 -6.78 -15.98 19.47
C VAL A 51 -6.81 -16.96 18.28
N ALA A 52 -7.45 -16.57 17.18
CA ALA A 52 -7.48 -17.35 15.94
C ALA A 52 -6.06 -17.57 15.38
N THR A 53 -5.24 -16.52 15.30
CA THR A 53 -3.86 -16.61 14.80
C THR A 53 -3.03 -17.60 15.63
N ARG A 54 -3.11 -17.53 16.96
CA ARG A 54 -2.38 -18.44 17.87
C ARG A 54 -2.86 -19.88 17.76
N LYS A 55 -4.17 -20.10 17.72
CA LYS A 55 -4.77 -21.45 17.64
C LYS A 55 -4.46 -22.15 16.30
N TYR A 56 -4.44 -21.41 15.20
CA TYR A 56 -4.39 -21.98 13.84
C TYR A 56 -3.07 -21.70 13.11
N THR A 57 -1.96 -21.47 13.84
CA THR A 57 -0.66 -21.12 13.26
C THR A 57 -0.18 -22.12 12.19
N LYS A 58 -0.41 -23.42 12.39
CA LYS A 58 0.00 -24.48 11.44
C LYS A 58 -0.77 -24.39 10.12
N GLN A 59 -2.08 -24.13 10.20
CA GLN A 59 -2.96 -24.00 9.04
C GLN A 59 -2.65 -22.71 8.27
N ILE A 60 -2.50 -21.59 8.99
CA ILE A 60 -2.08 -20.31 8.42
C ILE A 60 -0.75 -20.45 7.68
N THR A 61 0.21 -21.13 8.30
CA THR A 61 1.51 -21.43 7.69
C THR A 61 1.37 -22.13 6.34
N ALA A 62 0.52 -23.15 6.24
CA ALA A 62 0.30 -23.89 4.99
C ALA A 62 -0.34 -23.01 3.89
N VAL A 63 -1.22 -22.08 4.27
CA VAL A 63 -1.78 -21.10 3.33
C VAL A 63 -0.68 -20.19 2.79
N VAL A 64 0.15 -19.62 3.67
CA VAL A 64 1.23 -18.71 3.23
C VAL A 64 2.26 -19.44 2.36
N ASP A 65 2.58 -20.70 2.66
CA ASP A 65 3.43 -21.54 1.81
C ASP A 65 2.82 -21.78 0.43
N SER A 66 1.51 -22.01 0.36
CA SER A 66 0.81 -22.19 -0.91
C SER A 66 0.86 -20.91 -1.75
N ILE A 67 0.73 -19.74 -1.13
CA ILE A 67 0.91 -18.45 -1.79
C ILE A 67 2.37 -18.29 -2.28
N GLY A 68 3.35 -18.60 -1.45
CA GLY A 68 4.77 -18.56 -1.83
C GLY A 68 5.09 -19.49 -3.01
N ALA A 69 4.53 -20.70 -3.01
CA ALA A 69 4.67 -21.65 -4.11
C ALA A 69 4.07 -21.11 -5.42
N LEU A 70 2.97 -20.34 -5.37
CA LEU A 70 2.42 -19.68 -6.56
C LEU A 70 3.36 -18.62 -7.12
N PHE A 71 3.96 -17.77 -6.27
CA PHE A 71 4.95 -16.80 -6.73
C PHE A 71 6.17 -17.47 -7.37
N ILE A 72 6.70 -18.52 -6.74
CA ILE A 72 7.84 -19.27 -7.28
C ILE A 72 7.47 -19.94 -8.61
N LYS A 73 6.26 -20.52 -8.72
CA LYS A 73 5.80 -21.14 -9.97
C LYS A 73 5.65 -20.13 -11.10
N SER A 74 5.10 -18.94 -10.84
CA SER A 74 4.91 -17.88 -11.84
C SER A 74 6.21 -17.15 -12.18
N TYR A 75 7.22 -17.20 -11.30
CA TYR A 75 8.51 -16.56 -11.53
C TYR A 75 9.69 -17.41 -11.06
N PRO A 76 9.96 -18.59 -11.68
CA PRO A 76 10.90 -19.57 -11.13
C PRO A 76 12.33 -19.07 -10.99
N VAL A 77 12.76 -18.23 -11.94
CA VAL A 77 14.08 -17.61 -11.96
C VAL A 77 13.88 -16.09 -11.95
N PRO A 78 13.88 -15.46 -10.76
CA PRO A 78 13.62 -14.03 -10.67
C PRO A 78 14.77 -13.24 -11.32
N PHE A 79 14.46 -12.46 -12.36
CA PHE A 79 15.45 -11.72 -13.15
C PHE A 79 16.33 -10.87 -12.24
N GLY A 80 17.64 -11.07 -12.37
CA GLY A 80 18.67 -10.30 -11.69
C GLY A 80 18.47 -10.16 -10.18
N SER A 81 17.86 -11.13 -9.50
CA SER A 81 17.54 -10.94 -8.09
C SER A 81 17.56 -12.19 -7.25
N LYS A 82 17.92 -11.99 -5.99
CA LYS A 82 17.60 -12.89 -4.89
C LYS A 82 16.30 -12.40 -4.25
N VAL A 83 15.30 -13.25 -4.20
CA VAL A 83 14.02 -12.94 -3.57
C VAL A 83 13.92 -13.62 -2.23
N ASP A 84 14.02 -12.81 -1.20
CA ASP A 84 13.99 -13.21 0.20
C ASP A 84 12.58 -13.11 0.73
N TRP A 85 11.96 -14.24 1.03
CA TRP A 85 10.57 -14.27 1.48
C TRP A 85 10.40 -14.92 2.83
N ASN A 86 9.38 -14.47 3.56
CA ASN A 86 9.04 -14.96 4.88
C ASN A 86 7.53 -14.92 5.10
N ARG A 87 7.10 -15.71 6.10
CA ARG A 87 5.73 -15.67 6.61
C ARG A 87 5.67 -14.62 7.70
N VAL A 88 4.62 -13.80 7.68
CA VAL A 88 4.41 -12.76 8.69
C VAL A 88 3.03 -12.96 9.30
N LEU A 89 2.98 -13.25 10.59
CA LEU A 89 1.73 -13.17 11.35
C LEU A 89 1.48 -11.68 11.64
N GLN A 90 0.25 -11.21 11.50
CA GLN A 90 -0.08 -9.80 11.74
C GLN A 90 -1.08 -9.68 12.88
N PRO A 91 -1.01 -8.57 13.65
CA PRO A 91 -2.15 -8.20 14.48
C PRO A 91 -3.33 -7.84 13.57
N ALA A 92 -4.55 -8.09 14.04
CA ALA A 92 -5.73 -7.61 13.35
C ALA A 92 -5.74 -6.07 13.32
N ASP A 93 -5.86 -5.48 12.14
CA ASP A 93 -6.18 -4.06 11.96
C ASP A 93 -7.67 -3.85 12.22
N SER A 94 -8.02 -3.18 13.32
CA SER A 94 -9.41 -2.93 13.68
C SER A 94 -10.16 -2.02 12.72
N VAL A 95 -9.47 -1.37 11.77
CA VAL A 95 -10.07 -0.38 10.89
C VAL A 95 -10.40 -0.95 9.52
N THR A 96 -9.52 -1.78 8.98
CA THR A 96 -9.66 -2.27 7.59
C THR A 96 -10.29 -3.66 7.53
N ILE A 97 -10.34 -4.37 8.67
CA ILE A 97 -10.87 -5.72 8.75
C ILE A 97 -12.37 -5.68 9.11
N PRO A 98 -13.24 -6.37 8.36
CA PRO A 98 -14.68 -6.36 8.66
C PRO A 98 -15.09 -7.15 9.91
N ASP A 99 -14.21 -8.00 10.43
CA ASP A 99 -14.39 -8.78 11.66
C ASP A 99 -13.06 -8.96 12.41
N TYR A 100 -12.95 -8.38 13.60
CA TYR A 100 -11.74 -8.39 14.44
C TYR A 100 -11.30 -9.79 14.90
N GLN A 101 -12.16 -10.80 14.77
CA GLN A 101 -11.84 -12.17 15.12
C GLN A 101 -11.06 -12.90 14.03
N LEU A 102 -11.00 -12.35 12.82
CA LEU A 102 -10.23 -12.92 11.72
C LEU A 102 -8.74 -12.96 12.06
N ALA A 103 -8.09 -14.04 11.66
CA ALA A 103 -6.63 -14.08 11.64
C ALA A 103 -6.16 -13.32 10.40
N SER A 104 -5.25 -12.38 10.63
CA SER A 104 -4.54 -11.63 9.59
C SER A 104 -3.10 -12.08 9.52
N TYR A 105 -2.62 -12.30 8.31
CA TYR A 105 -1.28 -12.79 8.04
C TYR A 105 -0.90 -12.48 6.61
N LEU A 106 0.39 -12.45 6.32
CA LEU A 106 0.86 -12.16 4.98
C LEU A 106 2.08 -13.00 4.58
N TYR A 107 2.19 -13.18 3.28
CA TYR A 107 3.44 -13.47 2.59
C TYR A 107 4.16 -12.15 2.34
N SER A 108 5.43 -12.04 2.71
CA SER A 108 6.28 -10.89 2.36
C SER A 108 7.53 -11.38 1.65
N ALA A 109 7.92 -10.69 0.59
CA ALA A 109 9.17 -10.92 -0.10
C ALA A 109 9.88 -9.61 -0.46
N TYR A 110 11.20 -9.61 -0.33
CA TYR A 110 12.09 -8.53 -0.71
C TYR A 110 12.88 -8.96 -1.95
N VAL A 111 12.90 -8.12 -2.98
CA VAL A 111 13.59 -8.42 -4.24
C VAL A 111 14.96 -7.74 -4.23
N LEU A 112 15.97 -8.48 -3.81
CA LEU A 112 17.34 -8.01 -3.65
C LEU A 112 18.08 -8.14 -4.98
N ALA A 113 18.45 -7.01 -5.57
CA ALA A 113 19.04 -7.01 -6.89
C ALA A 113 20.49 -7.54 -6.85
N TYR A 114 20.87 -8.37 -7.82
CA TYR A 114 22.24 -8.82 -7.96
C TYR A 114 23.10 -7.72 -8.59
N ARG A 115 24.27 -7.45 -8.01
CA ARG A 115 25.24 -6.52 -8.57
C ARG A 115 26.55 -7.24 -8.82
N CYS A 116 27.23 -6.81 -9.88
CA CYS A 116 28.63 -7.17 -10.08
C CYS A 116 29.51 -6.10 -9.44
N THR A 117 30.34 -6.47 -8.48
CA THR A 117 31.38 -5.61 -7.90
C THR A 117 32.67 -6.42 -7.84
N ASP A 118 33.76 -5.89 -8.39
CA ASP A 118 35.06 -6.58 -8.49
C ASP A 118 34.97 -7.99 -9.09
N ASN A 119 34.19 -8.13 -10.18
CA ASN A 119 33.88 -9.42 -10.84
C ASN A 119 33.24 -10.48 -9.94
N LYS A 120 32.60 -10.07 -8.84
CA LYS A 120 31.82 -10.93 -7.95
C LYS A 120 30.36 -10.50 -7.96
N ILE A 121 29.47 -11.49 -8.07
CA ILE A 121 28.02 -11.27 -8.03
C ILE A 121 27.56 -11.34 -6.58
N THR A 122 27.09 -10.23 -6.04
CA THR A 122 26.52 -10.11 -4.68
C THR A 122 25.10 -9.59 -4.76
N ALA A 123 24.23 -10.01 -3.83
CA ALA A 123 22.90 -9.42 -3.71
C ALA A 123 22.98 -8.13 -2.88
N ASP A 124 22.16 -7.15 -3.22
CA ASP A 124 21.96 -5.97 -2.38
C ASP A 124 21.44 -6.36 -0.99
N GLY A 125 21.80 -5.57 0.03
CA GLY A 125 21.33 -5.79 1.40
C GLY A 125 19.87 -5.39 1.61
N GLU A 126 19.40 -4.37 0.91
CA GLU A 126 18.01 -3.90 0.98
C GLU A 126 17.61 -3.22 -0.34
N THR A 127 16.36 -3.40 -0.74
CA THR A 127 15.76 -2.68 -1.87
C THR A 127 14.34 -2.25 -1.51
N PRO A 128 13.80 -1.18 -2.14
CA PRO A 128 12.40 -0.81 -1.95
C PRO A 128 11.42 -1.73 -2.70
N ILE A 129 11.92 -2.76 -3.38
CA ILE A 129 11.14 -3.63 -4.27
C ILE A 129 10.62 -4.78 -3.43
N THR A 130 9.31 -4.78 -3.19
CA THR A 130 8.65 -5.78 -2.35
C THR A 130 7.53 -6.47 -3.10
N ILE A 131 7.22 -7.70 -2.69
CA ILE A 131 6.03 -8.45 -3.08
C ILE A 131 5.33 -8.84 -1.78
N LYS A 132 4.04 -8.56 -1.66
CA LYS A 132 3.26 -8.93 -0.47
C LYS A 132 1.92 -9.52 -0.87
N ALA A 133 1.46 -10.52 -0.14
CA ALA A 133 0.08 -10.98 -0.22
C ALA A 133 -0.51 -11.00 1.19
N SER A 134 -1.35 -10.01 1.49
CA SER A 134 -2.05 -9.85 2.77
C SER A 134 -3.38 -10.58 2.74
N VAL A 135 -3.58 -11.48 3.69
CA VAL A 135 -4.80 -12.27 3.82
C VAL A 135 -5.64 -11.70 4.96
N ASN A 136 -6.93 -11.47 4.69
CA ASN A 136 -7.89 -10.90 5.65
C ASN A 136 -7.41 -9.56 6.26
N ASP A 137 -6.61 -8.80 5.53
CA ASP A 137 -6.08 -7.51 5.97
C ASP A 137 -5.82 -6.62 4.77
N TYR A 138 -6.01 -5.31 4.94
CA TYR A 138 -5.66 -4.31 3.94
C TYR A 138 -4.63 -3.31 4.49
N PHE A 139 -3.73 -2.90 3.61
CA PHE A 139 -2.53 -2.12 3.93
C PHE A 139 -2.79 -0.87 4.80
N ARG A 140 -2.03 -0.75 5.89
CA ARG A 140 -2.20 0.28 6.95
C ARG A 140 -2.16 1.74 6.49
N SER A 141 -1.48 2.08 5.39
CA SER A 141 -1.44 3.48 4.94
C SER A 141 -2.79 3.98 4.43
N GLY A 142 -3.75 3.11 4.11
CA GLY A 142 -5.10 3.53 3.76
C GLY A 142 -5.87 4.09 4.96
N TYR A 143 -5.54 3.66 6.19
CA TYR A 143 -6.15 4.13 7.42
C TYR A 143 -5.46 5.40 7.97
N GLU A 144 -4.15 5.54 7.82
CA GLU A 144 -3.39 6.69 8.36
C GLU A 144 -4.04 8.07 8.08
N PRO A 145 -4.50 8.38 6.85
CA PRO A 145 -5.19 9.64 6.56
C PRO A 145 -6.52 9.82 7.30
N CYS A 146 -7.17 8.73 7.71
CA CYS A 146 -8.45 8.71 8.40
C CYS A 146 -8.32 8.55 9.93
N ILE A 147 -7.11 8.42 10.49
CA ILE A 147 -6.88 8.16 11.93
C ILE A 147 -7.63 9.14 12.83
N ALA A 148 -7.54 10.44 12.53
CA ALA A 148 -8.14 11.47 13.37
C ALA A 148 -9.66 11.35 13.40
N ILE A 149 -10.28 11.12 12.23
CA ILE A 149 -11.73 10.97 12.08
C ILE A 149 -12.20 9.69 12.77
N ASN A 150 -11.54 8.57 12.52
CA ASN A 150 -11.90 7.29 13.14
C ASN A 150 -11.84 7.36 14.67
N LYS A 151 -10.83 8.05 15.22
CA LYS A 151 -10.72 8.28 16.66
C LYS A 151 -11.79 9.22 17.21
N SER A 152 -12.12 10.29 16.49
CA SER A 152 -13.07 11.30 16.99
C SER A 152 -14.53 10.87 16.85
N LEU A 153 -14.85 10.11 15.81
CA LEU A 153 -16.21 9.69 15.47
C LEU A 153 -16.50 8.21 15.75
N HIS A 154 -15.50 7.44 16.21
CA HIS A 154 -15.59 5.99 16.37
C HIS A 154 -15.95 5.25 15.08
N GLU A 155 -15.40 5.75 13.97
CA GLU A 155 -15.60 5.21 12.63
C GLU A 155 -14.48 4.23 12.24
N SER A 156 -14.72 3.47 11.17
CA SER A 156 -13.74 2.57 10.55
C SER A 156 -13.55 2.91 9.07
N LEU A 157 -13.09 4.13 8.80
CA LEU A 157 -12.86 4.63 7.45
C LEU A 157 -11.44 4.37 6.98
N PHE A 158 -11.29 4.07 5.70
CA PHE A 158 -10.00 4.03 5.03
C PHE A 158 -10.12 4.38 3.55
N LEU A 159 -8.98 4.69 2.92
CA LEU A 159 -8.91 5.06 1.52
C LEU A 159 -8.40 3.90 0.65
N LEU A 160 -9.09 3.65 -0.45
CA LEU A 160 -8.58 2.86 -1.56
C LEU A 160 -7.89 3.79 -2.57
N PRO A 161 -6.68 3.46 -3.06
CA PRO A 161 -6.03 4.21 -4.13
C PRO A 161 -6.84 4.21 -5.43
N PRO A 162 -6.43 5.02 -6.42
CA PRO A 162 -7.03 4.97 -7.75
C PRO A 162 -7.04 3.56 -8.34
N GLN A 163 -8.21 3.11 -8.79
CA GLN A 163 -8.36 1.87 -9.54
C GLN A 163 -7.93 2.11 -10.98
N GLN A 164 -6.73 1.64 -11.34
CA GLN A 164 -6.11 1.92 -12.62
C GLN A 164 -6.23 0.79 -13.64
N PHE A 165 -6.50 -0.44 -13.19
CA PHE A 165 -6.56 -1.60 -14.06
C PHE A 165 -7.43 -2.71 -13.48
N THR A 166 -7.53 -3.83 -14.20
CA THR A 166 -8.21 -5.05 -13.77
C THR A 166 -7.41 -6.23 -14.27
N ILE A 167 -7.27 -7.28 -13.46
CA ILE A 167 -6.60 -8.53 -13.85
C ILE A 167 -7.58 -9.67 -13.62
N LYS A 168 -8.00 -10.34 -14.70
CA LYS A 168 -8.91 -11.50 -14.62
C LYS A 168 -10.18 -11.21 -13.79
N GLY A 169 -10.75 -10.02 -13.94
CA GLY A 169 -11.94 -9.58 -13.18
C GLY A 169 -11.64 -8.96 -11.81
N TYR A 170 -10.43 -9.11 -11.27
CA TYR A 170 -10.05 -8.51 -9.99
C TYR A 170 -9.61 -7.04 -10.13
N PRO A 171 -10.08 -6.11 -9.28
CA PRO A 171 -9.72 -4.70 -9.37
C PRO A 171 -8.26 -4.47 -8.97
N GLY A 172 -7.58 -3.65 -9.77
CA GLY A 172 -6.18 -3.28 -9.61
C GLY A 172 -5.99 -1.79 -9.32
N PHE A 173 -5.20 -1.50 -8.29
CA PHE A 173 -4.98 -0.19 -7.71
C PHE A 173 -3.52 0.23 -7.85
N ALA A 174 -3.27 1.54 -7.88
CA ALA A 174 -1.92 2.09 -7.89
C ALA A 174 -1.78 3.25 -6.90
N SER A 175 -0.73 3.23 -6.09
CA SER A 175 -0.40 4.30 -5.15
C SER A 175 1.11 4.55 -5.12
N ILE A 176 1.53 5.67 -4.50
CA ILE A 176 2.93 5.87 -4.12
C ILE A 176 3.28 4.86 -3.00
N ALA A 177 4.43 4.18 -3.09
CA ALA A 177 4.75 3.07 -2.19
C ALA A 177 4.95 3.48 -0.72
N ASP A 178 5.46 4.69 -0.49
CA ASP A 178 5.77 5.22 0.85
C ASP A 178 4.71 6.18 1.39
N GLY A 179 3.53 6.24 0.74
CA GLY A 179 2.35 6.96 1.20
C GLY A 179 2.44 8.50 1.19
N TRP A 180 3.62 9.09 1.37
CA TRP A 180 3.73 10.49 1.84
C TRP A 180 4.99 11.25 1.40
N SER A 181 5.92 10.62 0.68
CA SER A 181 7.15 11.27 0.21
C SER A 181 6.97 11.86 -1.19
N GLU A 182 7.13 13.18 -1.33
CA GLU A 182 7.20 13.90 -2.62
C GLU A 182 8.38 13.45 -3.50
N ARG A 183 9.35 12.73 -2.94
CA ARG A 183 10.37 12.04 -3.73
C ARG A 183 9.80 10.70 -4.20
N ILE A 184 9.02 10.76 -5.28
CA ILE A 184 8.45 9.59 -5.96
C ILE A 184 9.57 8.75 -6.55
N VAL A 185 10.03 7.75 -5.82
CA VAL A 185 10.96 6.74 -6.35
C VAL A 185 10.23 5.44 -6.69
N ASN A 186 9.09 5.15 -6.05
CA ASN A 186 8.45 3.84 -6.12
C ASN A 186 6.92 3.93 -6.16
N MET A 187 6.30 3.18 -7.07
CA MET A 187 4.87 2.94 -7.11
C MET A 187 4.56 1.57 -6.51
N ARG A 188 3.48 1.47 -5.74
CA ARG A 188 2.89 0.20 -5.34
C ARG A 188 1.67 -0.08 -6.21
N TYR A 189 1.67 -1.22 -6.87
CA TYR A 189 0.47 -1.79 -7.48
C TYR A 189 -0.13 -2.81 -6.54
N THR A 190 -1.45 -2.86 -6.46
CA THR A 190 -2.16 -3.82 -5.60
C THR A 190 -3.37 -4.38 -6.33
N VAL A 191 -3.62 -5.68 -6.20
CA VAL A 191 -4.82 -6.36 -6.72
C VAL A 191 -5.59 -6.94 -5.55
N LEU A 192 -6.90 -6.69 -5.51
CA LEU A 192 -7.79 -7.34 -4.54
C LEU A 192 -8.39 -8.60 -5.15
N VAL A 193 -8.03 -9.75 -4.59
CA VAL A 193 -8.69 -11.03 -4.84
C VAL A 193 -9.83 -11.19 -3.82
N HIS A 194 -11.05 -11.28 -4.32
CA HIS A 194 -12.27 -11.34 -3.51
C HIS A 194 -13.27 -12.36 -4.08
N LYS A 195 -14.30 -12.72 -3.30
CA LYS A 195 -15.42 -13.56 -3.74
C LYS A 195 -16.23 -12.83 -4.81
N GLU A 196 -16.76 -13.58 -5.79
CA GLU A 196 -17.57 -12.99 -6.85
C GLU A 196 -18.81 -12.27 -6.30
N GLY A 197 -19.17 -11.13 -6.92
CA GLY A 197 -20.38 -10.38 -6.60
C GLY A 197 -20.35 -9.55 -5.31
N MET A 198 -19.28 -9.62 -4.50
CA MET A 198 -19.20 -8.91 -3.24
C MET A 198 -17.79 -8.40 -2.93
N LEU A 199 -17.69 -7.20 -2.36
CA LEU A 199 -16.42 -6.60 -1.95
C LEU A 199 -16.28 -6.59 -0.42
N PRO A 200 -15.06 -6.71 0.12
CA PRO A 200 -14.79 -6.65 1.57
C PRO A 200 -14.94 -5.24 2.14
N TYR A 201 -15.36 -4.27 1.34
CA TYR A 201 -15.60 -2.88 1.72
C TYR A 201 -16.88 -2.35 1.08
N THR A 202 -17.45 -1.31 1.68
CA THR A 202 -18.57 -0.54 1.14
C THR A 202 -18.14 0.90 0.87
N PRO A 203 -18.51 1.47 -0.30
CA PRO A 203 -18.26 2.88 -0.59
C PRO A 203 -18.95 3.81 0.40
N VAL A 204 -18.26 4.84 0.86
CA VAL A 204 -18.91 5.99 1.49
C VAL A 204 -19.51 6.85 0.39
N SER A 205 -20.79 7.22 0.50
CA SER A 205 -21.41 8.10 -0.49
C SER A 205 -20.97 9.55 -0.30
N ILE A 206 -21.14 10.39 -1.32
CA ILE A 206 -20.88 11.84 -1.23
C ILE A 206 -21.75 12.47 -0.13
N ARG A 207 -23.02 12.04 0.01
CA ARG A 207 -23.90 12.46 1.10
C ARG A 207 -23.32 12.13 2.46
N GLU A 208 -22.92 10.87 2.66
CA GLU A 208 -22.33 10.42 3.91
C GLU A 208 -21.03 11.17 4.22
N TYR A 209 -20.19 11.44 3.22
CA TYR A 209 -18.99 12.25 3.39
C TYR A 209 -19.31 13.64 3.96
N PHE A 210 -20.29 14.36 3.41
CA PHE A 210 -20.68 15.67 3.96
C PHE A 210 -21.21 15.58 5.39
N ASN A 211 -21.99 14.53 5.70
CA ASN A 211 -22.44 14.27 7.07
C ASN A 211 -21.27 14.01 8.03
N LEU A 212 -20.28 13.21 7.60
CA LEU A 212 -19.05 12.99 8.37
C LEU A 212 -18.32 14.31 8.61
N MET A 213 -18.15 15.15 7.58
CA MET A 213 -17.47 16.44 7.74
C MET A 213 -18.19 17.38 8.73
N ARG A 214 -19.53 17.36 8.79
CA ARG A 214 -20.27 18.09 9.83
C ARG A 214 -19.97 17.56 11.23
N GLN A 215 -19.98 16.23 11.40
CA GLN A 215 -19.67 15.61 12.68
C GLN A 215 -18.23 15.88 13.13
N VAL A 216 -17.27 15.87 12.19
CA VAL A 216 -15.88 16.26 12.47
C VAL A 216 -15.82 17.72 12.92
N ALA A 217 -16.51 18.64 12.24
CA ALA A 217 -16.59 20.05 12.65
C ALA A 217 -17.14 20.21 14.08
N ASP A 218 -18.22 19.49 14.42
CA ASP A 218 -18.81 19.53 15.75
C ASP A 218 -17.90 18.89 16.83
N ALA A 219 -17.14 17.86 16.48
CA ALA A 219 -16.18 17.22 17.38
C ALA A 219 -14.95 18.11 17.64
N GLU A 220 -14.40 18.73 16.59
CA GLU A 220 -13.26 19.66 16.70
C GLU A 220 -13.67 20.93 17.47
N GLU A 221 -14.86 21.49 17.19
CA GLU A 221 -15.38 22.66 17.92
C GLU A 221 -15.48 22.37 19.43
N ARG A 222 -16.07 21.22 19.80
CA ARG A 222 -16.19 20.82 21.21
C ARG A 222 -14.82 20.67 21.88
N LYS A 223 -13.86 20.05 21.17
CA LYS A 223 -12.49 19.85 21.69
C LYS A 223 -11.77 21.18 21.90
N GLU A 224 -11.86 22.11 20.96
CA GLU A 224 -11.22 23.43 21.06
C GLU A 224 -11.88 24.28 22.16
N LYS A 225 -13.21 24.27 22.26
CA LYS A 225 -13.95 24.95 23.35
C LYS A 225 -13.56 24.42 24.72
N ALA A 226 -13.56 23.10 24.90
CA ALA A 226 -13.13 22.48 26.16
C ALA A 226 -11.67 22.82 26.52
N SER A 227 -10.80 22.93 25.52
CA SER A 227 -9.39 23.33 25.73
C SER A 227 -9.28 24.79 26.21
N LEU A 228 -10.06 25.72 25.61
CA LEU A 228 -10.11 27.11 26.09
C LEU A 228 -10.76 27.24 27.47
N GLU A 229 -11.82 26.48 27.74
CA GLU A 229 -12.46 26.47 29.06
C GLU A 229 -11.50 25.98 30.17
N GLY A 230 -10.55 25.11 29.82
CA GLY A 230 -9.42 24.76 30.69
C GLY A 230 -8.57 25.96 31.11
N LEU A 231 -8.37 26.94 30.22
CA LEU A 231 -7.63 28.17 30.49
C LEU A 231 -8.43 29.18 31.32
N LYS A 232 -9.77 29.17 31.24
CA LYS A 232 -10.63 29.98 32.12
C LYS A 232 -10.48 29.60 33.59
N LYS A 233 -10.20 28.32 33.88
CA LYS A 233 -9.85 27.86 35.24
C LYS A 233 -8.52 28.42 35.74
N MET A 234 -7.70 29.00 34.86
CA MET A 234 -6.45 29.70 35.15
C MET A 234 -6.62 31.23 35.15
N SER A 235 -7.85 31.74 35.26
CA SER A 235 -8.20 33.17 35.30
C SER A 235 -7.84 33.97 34.03
N MET A 236 -7.70 33.32 32.88
CA MET A 236 -7.54 34.00 31.59
C MET A 236 -8.92 34.39 31.01
N ASN A 237 -9.03 35.58 30.40
CA ASN A 237 -10.21 35.95 29.63
C ASN A 237 -10.25 35.15 28.31
N ILE A 238 -11.33 34.42 28.07
CA ILE A 238 -11.47 33.52 26.92
C ILE A 238 -12.64 33.87 26.00
N ASP A 239 -13.41 34.93 26.30
CA ASP A 239 -14.69 35.20 25.63
C ASP A 239 -14.49 35.50 24.13
N GLU A 240 -13.44 36.25 23.78
CA GLU A 240 -13.05 36.50 22.38
C GLU A 240 -12.65 35.20 21.67
N GLY A 241 -11.91 34.32 22.35
CA GLY A 241 -11.50 33.02 21.81
C GLY A 241 -12.69 32.09 21.55
N LEU A 242 -13.65 32.01 22.48
CA LEU A 242 -14.86 31.21 22.32
C LEU A 242 -15.75 31.71 21.18
N SER A 243 -15.89 33.04 21.06
CA SER A 243 -16.63 33.67 19.96
C SER A 243 -15.98 33.38 18.61
N LYS A 244 -14.64 33.52 18.53
CA LYS A 244 -13.87 33.20 17.32
C LYS A 244 -14.01 31.75 16.88
N ILE A 245 -13.90 30.79 17.82
CA ILE A 245 -14.11 29.36 17.54
C ILE A 245 -15.53 29.14 17.00
N THR A 246 -16.54 29.66 17.71
CA THR A 246 -17.95 29.47 17.31
C THR A 246 -18.21 30.03 15.90
N SER A 247 -17.68 31.21 15.59
CA SER A 247 -17.79 31.80 14.26
C SER A 247 -17.04 30.99 13.19
N GLN A 248 -15.84 30.49 13.49
CA GLN A 248 -15.05 29.67 12.58
C GLN A 248 -15.80 28.39 12.20
N TYR A 249 -16.30 27.65 13.18
CA TYR A 249 -17.00 26.39 12.93
C TYR A 249 -18.39 26.58 12.30
N LYS A 250 -19.06 27.71 12.59
CA LYS A 250 -20.26 28.12 11.83
C LYS A 250 -19.93 28.30 10.34
N ASN A 251 -18.87 29.05 10.01
CA ASN A 251 -18.46 29.27 8.62
C ASN A 251 -18.07 27.95 7.92
N ILE A 252 -17.40 27.02 8.63
CA ILE A 252 -17.09 25.68 8.10
C ILE A 252 -18.37 24.92 7.76
N ARG A 253 -19.37 24.91 8.65
CA ARG A 253 -20.66 24.24 8.40
C ARG A 253 -21.43 24.85 7.23
N ASP A 254 -21.43 26.18 7.12
CA ASP A 254 -22.04 26.89 5.99
C ASP A 254 -21.34 26.53 4.67
N ASN A 255 -20.01 26.43 4.66
CA ASN A 255 -19.24 25.98 3.51
C ASN A 255 -19.52 24.51 3.14
N ILE A 256 -19.66 23.62 4.13
CA ILE A 256 -20.06 22.21 3.89
C ILE A 256 -21.43 22.17 3.21
N ALA A 257 -22.41 22.92 3.72
CA ALA A 257 -23.76 22.96 3.14
C ALA A 257 -23.75 23.49 1.70
N ARG A 258 -23.00 24.56 1.42
CA ARG A 258 -22.82 25.07 0.06
C ARG A 258 -22.21 24.04 -0.89
N GLN A 259 -21.18 23.32 -0.44
CA GLN A 259 -20.54 22.27 -1.24
C GLN A 259 -21.46 21.06 -1.48
N GLU A 260 -22.29 20.69 -0.50
CA GLU A 260 -23.31 19.65 -0.69
C GLU A 260 -24.33 20.06 -1.75
N GLN A 261 -24.79 21.32 -1.73
CA GLN A 261 -25.71 21.85 -2.72
C GLN A 261 -25.11 21.84 -4.14
N ILE A 262 -23.85 22.24 -4.30
CA ILE A 262 -23.12 22.17 -5.58
C ILE A 262 -23.07 20.71 -6.11
N ASN A 263 -22.98 19.73 -5.21
CA ASN A 263 -22.89 18.30 -5.54
C ASN A 263 -24.23 17.55 -5.45
N ALA A 264 -25.38 18.26 -5.38
CA ALA A 264 -26.69 17.67 -5.14
C ALA A 264 -27.08 16.54 -6.11
N SER A 265 -26.67 16.63 -7.37
CA SER A 265 -26.94 15.61 -8.40
C SER A 265 -26.08 14.33 -8.29
N LYS A 266 -25.11 14.31 -7.37
CA LYS A 266 -24.13 13.23 -7.23
C LYS A 266 -24.10 12.62 -5.82
N LEU A 267 -25.00 13.03 -4.92
CA LEU A 267 -24.95 12.66 -3.50
C LEU A 267 -24.90 11.14 -3.24
N GLU A 268 -25.55 10.34 -4.08
CA GLU A 268 -25.57 8.88 -3.96
C GLU A 268 -24.35 8.17 -4.59
N LYS A 269 -23.48 8.92 -5.27
CA LYS A 269 -22.24 8.36 -5.83
C LYS A 269 -21.19 8.18 -4.73
N ALA A 270 -20.25 7.27 -4.95
CA ALA A 270 -19.10 7.09 -4.06
C ALA A 270 -18.27 8.39 -3.93
N ALA A 271 -17.83 8.67 -2.70
CA ALA A 271 -16.91 9.76 -2.39
C ALA A 271 -15.48 9.38 -2.83
N ILE A 272 -15.03 10.00 -3.92
CA ILE A 272 -13.70 9.77 -4.49
C ILE A 272 -12.92 11.08 -4.44
N LEU A 273 -11.97 11.17 -3.52
CA LEU A 273 -11.22 12.39 -3.20
C LEU A 273 -10.01 12.55 -4.13
N PRO A 274 -9.64 13.78 -4.54
CA PRO A 274 -8.49 14.01 -5.41
C PRO A 274 -7.14 13.75 -4.71
N SER A 275 -7.10 13.76 -3.38
CA SER A 275 -5.92 13.50 -2.56
C SER A 275 -6.28 12.56 -1.40
N VAL A 276 -5.26 12.14 -0.65
CA VAL A 276 -5.43 11.33 0.56
C VAL A 276 -5.92 12.13 1.77
N ASP A 277 -6.00 13.46 1.66
CA ASP A 277 -6.39 14.32 2.78
C ASP A 277 -7.91 14.21 3.05
N VAL A 278 -8.25 13.64 4.21
CA VAL A 278 -9.63 13.57 4.72
C VAL A 278 -9.73 14.50 5.93
N SER A 279 -10.01 15.77 5.69
CA SER A 279 -10.03 16.80 6.74
C SER A 279 -11.01 17.95 6.44
N LEU A 280 -11.15 18.86 7.40
CA LEU A 280 -11.93 20.09 7.23
C LEU A 280 -11.23 21.15 6.38
N SER A 281 -9.97 20.94 5.98
CA SER A 281 -9.16 21.92 5.24
C SER A 281 -9.89 22.53 4.03
N PRO A 282 -10.58 21.76 3.17
CA PRO A 282 -11.30 22.31 2.01
C PRO A 282 -12.46 23.24 2.36
N PHE A 283 -12.94 23.23 3.61
CA PHE A 283 -14.09 24.03 4.07
C PHE A 283 -13.68 25.24 4.92
N ARG A 284 -12.38 25.41 5.20
CA ARG A 284 -11.87 26.52 6.03
C ARG A 284 -11.81 27.84 5.28
N ASN A 285 -11.72 27.84 3.96
CA ASN A 285 -11.69 29.04 3.12
C ASN A 285 -12.96 29.15 2.26
N SER A 286 -13.51 30.37 2.13
CA SER A 286 -14.72 30.66 1.34
C SER A 286 -14.49 30.62 -0.17
N ASP A 287 -13.24 30.79 -0.60
CA ASP A 287 -12.87 31.00 -1.99
C ASP A 287 -12.37 29.71 -2.64
N THR A 288 -13.31 28.88 -3.09
CA THR A 288 -13.30 28.19 -4.40
C THR A 288 -14.45 27.18 -4.46
N GLU A 289 -14.97 26.95 -5.67
CA GLU A 289 -15.59 25.68 -6.05
C GLU A 289 -14.53 24.57 -5.99
N ALA A 290 -14.07 24.23 -4.78
CA ALA A 290 -13.08 23.18 -4.61
C ALA A 290 -13.61 21.92 -5.29
N ARG A 291 -12.83 21.34 -6.21
CA ARG A 291 -13.16 20.06 -6.82
C ARG A 291 -12.95 18.96 -5.77
N LEU A 292 -13.95 18.81 -4.89
CA LEU A 292 -13.91 17.86 -3.77
C LEU A 292 -13.92 16.40 -4.21
N PHE A 293 -14.52 16.12 -5.38
CA PHE A 293 -14.68 14.76 -5.88
C PHE A 293 -14.16 14.60 -7.31
N THR A 294 -13.64 13.42 -7.61
CA THR A 294 -13.06 13.03 -8.90
C THR A 294 -13.52 11.62 -9.32
N SER A 295 -12.88 11.03 -10.33
CA SER A 295 -13.17 9.69 -10.83
C SER A 295 -12.32 8.60 -10.17
N VAL A 296 -12.84 7.37 -10.17
CA VAL A 296 -12.23 6.19 -9.51
C VAL A 296 -10.81 5.87 -9.98
N ASN A 297 -10.48 6.21 -11.22
CA ASN A 297 -9.15 6.01 -11.81
C ASN A 297 -8.15 7.15 -11.54
N ARG A 298 -8.59 8.22 -10.86
CA ARG A 298 -7.77 9.41 -10.56
C ARG A 298 -7.66 9.71 -9.09
N GLY A 299 -8.66 9.36 -8.28
CA GLY A 299 -8.71 9.71 -6.87
C GLY A 299 -8.73 8.53 -5.92
N TYR A 300 -8.75 8.86 -4.64
CA TYR A 300 -8.80 7.93 -3.53
C TYR A 300 -10.25 7.76 -3.09
N GLN A 301 -10.76 6.52 -3.13
CA GLN A 301 -12.13 6.24 -2.74
C GLN A 301 -12.21 6.04 -1.23
N LEU A 302 -13.08 6.81 -0.57
CA LEU A 302 -13.39 6.61 0.84
C LEU A 302 -14.34 5.42 1.01
N VAL A 303 -13.94 4.48 1.86
CA VAL A 303 -14.68 3.24 2.11
C VAL A 303 -14.68 2.91 3.60
N ARG A 304 -15.54 1.96 3.98
CA ARG A 304 -15.53 1.27 5.28
C ARG A 304 -15.54 -0.24 5.08
N PRO A 305 -15.13 -1.06 6.06
CA PRO A 305 -15.24 -2.51 5.96
C PRO A 305 -16.68 -2.95 5.69
N ASN A 306 -16.84 -4.03 4.95
CA ASN A 306 -18.14 -4.64 4.71
C ASN A 306 -18.35 -5.83 5.66
N PRO A 307 -19.07 -5.67 6.79
CA PRO A 307 -19.25 -6.75 7.76
C PRO A 307 -20.00 -7.94 7.19
N ASP A 308 -20.82 -7.74 6.16
CA ASP A 308 -21.60 -8.79 5.52
C ASP A 308 -20.74 -9.69 4.60
N TYR A 309 -19.52 -9.26 4.25
CA TYR A 309 -18.62 -10.02 3.37
C TYR A 309 -18.05 -11.27 4.06
N ILE A 310 -17.97 -11.23 5.38
CA ILE A 310 -17.37 -12.30 6.17
C ILE A 310 -18.36 -13.43 6.33
N ASP A 311 -17.92 -14.61 5.92
CA ASP A 311 -18.63 -15.83 6.25
C ASP A 311 -18.47 -16.11 7.75
N LYS A 312 -19.53 -15.87 8.51
CA LYS A 312 -19.56 -16.02 9.97
C LYS A 312 -19.44 -17.49 10.41
N ASN A 313 -19.78 -18.44 9.53
CA ASN A 313 -19.77 -19.87 9.83
C ASN A 313 -18.41 -20.51 9.50
N ARG A 314 -17.56 -19.83 8.74
CA ARG A 314 -16.24 -20.32 8.37
C ARG A 314 -15.22 -20.03 9.47
N GLU A 315 -14.25 -20.93 9.61
CA GLU A 315 -13.17 -20.73 10.58
C GLU A 315 -12.42 -19.42 10.31
N LYS A 316 -12.21 -18.64 11.37
CA LYS A 316 -11.67 -17.27 11.28
C LYS A 316 -10.23 -17.17 10.77
N TRP A 317 -9.53 -18.30 10.63
CA TRP A 317 -8.19 -18.33 10.05
C TRP A 317 -8.19 -18.48 8.52
N LYS A 318 -9.30 -18.90 7.90
CA LYS A 318 -9.33 -19.16 6.46
C LYS A 318 -9.31 -17.85 5.64
N PRO A 319 -8.70 -17.84 4.44
CA PRO A 319 -8.74 -16.68 3.55
C PRO A 319 -10.17 -16.30 3.15
N GLN A 320 -10.57 -15.06 3.42
CA GLN A 320 -11.85 -14.48 2.98
C GLN A 320 -11.61 -13.51 1.81
N TYR A 321 -10.50 -12.78 1.81
CA TYR A 321 -10.01 -11.92 0.74
C TYR A 321 -8.49 -11.82 0.83
N ILE A 322 -7.83 -11.52 -0.30
CA ILE A 322 -6.37 -11.41 -0.38
C ILE A 322 -5.99 -10.17 -1.18
N TRP A 323 -5.14 -9.33 -0.60
CA TRP A 323 -4.53 -8.18 -1.29
C TRP A 323 -3.11 -8.54 -1.71
N VAL A 324 -2.86 -8.59 -3.02
CA VAL A 324 -1.53 -8.86 -3.57
C VAL A 324 -0.93 -7.55 -4.04
N SER A 325 0.22 -7.16 -3.51
CA SER A 325 0.90 -5.92 -3.85
C SER A 325 2.34 -6.14 -4.28
N TRP A 326 2.83 -5.30 -5.19
CA TRP A 326 4.24 -5.25 -5.56
C TRP A 326 4.69 -3.82 -5.80
N THR A 327 5.96 -3.56 -5.55
CA THR A 327 6.56 -2.25 -5.76
C THR A 327 7.33 -2.20 -7.07
N VAL A 328 7.15 -1.12 -7.83
CA VAL A 328 7.89 -0.81 -9.06
C VAL A 328 8.64 0.49 -8.86
N ASN A 329 9.95 0.45 -9.08
CA ASN A 329 10.82 1.62 -9.07
C ASN A 329 10.58 2.45 -10.34
N ARG A 330 10.32 3.75 -10.19
CA ARG A 330 10.11 4.72 -11.27
C ARG A 330 11.31 5.62 -11.56
N ASN A 331 12.40 5.50 -10.79
CA ASN A 331 13.63 6.21 -11.10
C ASN A 331 14.32 5.65 -12.35
N ASN A 332 15.12 6.49 -12.99
CA ASN A 332 15.93 6.18 -14.17
C ASN A 332 17.13 5.25 -13.90
N SER A 333 17.14 4.44 -12.84
CA SER A 333 18.18 3.42 -12.71
C SER A 333 17.95 2.36 -13.79
N PRO A 334 18.85 2.21 -14.78
CA PRO A 334 18.58 1.33 -15.92
C PRO A 334 18.42 -0.13 -15.50
N TYR A 335 19.11 -0.53 -14.42
CA TYR A 335 19.06 -1.89 -13.90
C TYR A 335 17.80 -2.15 -13.07
N TYR A 336 17.49 -1.29 -12.08
CA TYR A 336 16.27 -1.45 -11.30
C TYR A 336 15.02 -1.30 -12.16
N GLY A 337 15.03 -0.42 -13.16
CA GLY A 337 13.93 -0.28 -14.12
C GLY A 337 13.64 -1.56 -14.90
N LYS A 338 14.69 -2.26 -15.39
CA LYS A 338 14.51 -3.57 -16.04
C LYS A 338 13.96 -4.62 -15.08
N LEU A 339 14.53 -4.72 -13.88
CA LEU A 339 14.12 -5.69 -12.87
C LEU A 339 12.66 -5.49 -12.46
N THR A 340 12.25 -4.26 -12.17
CA THR A 340 10.86 -3.96 -11.77
C THR A 340 9.88 -4.06 -12.92
N ALA A 341 10.30 -3.79 -14.17
CA ALA A 341 9.48 -4.06 -15.36
C ALA A 341 9.24 -5.57 -15.55
N LYS A 342 10.26 -6.42 -15.36
CA LYS A 342 10.10 -7.88 -15.43
C LYS A 342 9.17 -8.40 -14.33
N LEU A 343 9.32 -7.88 -13.11
CA LEU A 343 8.40 -8.17 -12.01
C LEU A 343 6.96 -7.74 -12.33
N ASP A 344 6.76 -6.50 -12.81
CA ASP A 344 5.43 -5.99 -13.15
C ASP A 344 4.78 -6.81 -14.27
N THR A 345 5.52 -7.17 -15.31
CA THR A 345 5.03 -8.09 -16.36
C THR A 345 4.60 -9.43 -15.77
N MET A 346 5.46 -10.07 -14.97
CA MET A 346 5.12 -11.34 -14.32
C MET A 346 3.84 -11.24 -13.49
N MET A 347 3.73 -10.19 -12.67
CA MET A 347 2.55 -9.95 -11.85
C MET A 347 1.30 -9.72 -12.70
N ARG A 348 1.41 -9.14 -13.88
CA ARG A 348 0.26 -8.82 -14.74
C ARG A 348 -0.16 -9.96 -15.67
N THR A 349 0.77 -10.79 -16.11
CA THR A 349 0.54 -11.76 -17.20
C THR A 349 0.66 -13.21 -16.75
N GLU A 350 1.55 -13.52 -15.79
CA GLU A 350 1.90 -14.90 -15.42
C GLU A 350 1.39 -15.30 -14.03
N PHE A 351 1.19 -14.34 -13.13
CA PHE A 351 0.74 -14.65 -11.76
C PHE A 351 -0.72 -15.12 -11.75
N ASP A 352 -0.93 -16.31 -11.16
CA ASP A 352 -2.22 -17.00 -11.16
C ASP A 352 -3.14 -16.50 -10.03
N PHE A 353 -3.80 -15.36 -10.28
CA PHE A 353 -4.78 -14.78 -9.35
C PHE A 353 -6.03 -15.64 -9.17
N GLU A 354 -6.42 -16.41 -10.19
CA GLU A 354 -7.57 -17.32 -10.10
C GLU A 354 -7.31 -18.41 -9.06
N LYS A 355 -6.07 -18.91 -8.98
CA LYS A 355 -5.68 -19.88 -7.94
C LYS A 355 -5.72 -19.32 -6.53
N LEU A 356 -5.46 -18.02 -6.35
CA LEU A 356 -5.72 -17.35 -5.08
C LEU A 356 -7.22 -17.25 -4.79
N GLY A 357 -8.03 -16.97 -5.81
CA GLY A 357 -9.49 -16.95 -5.71
C GLY A 357 -10.07 -18.29 -5.21
N GLU A 358 -9.54 -19.42 -5.68
CA GLU A 358 -9.94 -20.74 -5.19
C GLU A 358 -9.71 -20.93 -3.68
N MET A 359 -8.71 -20.26 -3.09
CA MET A 359 -8.44 -20.32 -1.64
C MET A 359 -9.52 -19.62 -0.82
N LEU A 360 -10.31 -18.74 -1.45
CA LEU A 360 -11.41 -18.04 -0.78
C LEU A 360 -12.65 -18.92 -0.61
N ILE A 361 -12.74 -20.02 -1.37
CA ILE A 361 -13.90 -20.91 -1.43
C ILE A 361 -13.69 -22.17 -0.57
N LYS A 362 -12.47 -22.69 -0.51
CA LYS A 362 -12.09 -23.92 0.24
C LYS A 362 -11.85 -23.65 1.72
#